data_AF-A0A954ZL79-F1
#
_entry.id   AF-A0A954ZL79-F1
#
_cell.length_a   1.000
_cell.length_b   1.000
_cell.length_c   1.000
_cell.angle_alpha   90.00
_cell.angle_beta   90.00
_cell.angle_gamma   90.00
#
_symmetry.space_group_name_H-M   'P 1'
#
loop_
_entity.id
_entity.type
_entity.pdbx_description
1 polymer ?
#
loop_
_entity_poly.entity_id
_entity_poly.type
_entity_poly.pdbx_seq_one_letter_code
_entity_poly.pdbx_strand_id
1 'polypeptide(L)'
;MNGTTFAERFWELYAQRCRPSIESACVTHLRRTGCKSIDLDDMISWVDCRVWRLVRERPAELLDESLSAEEAAERIAHASGMLARWAYMALVRSASRRSDRERATEDIEIVMELARSQSTSGRLERNETTAAALNELRTKLGAELRGRLAASWKQPDERTRIAEALDAKRPADEELLDRVNAGEIRTNTVEQMRSRSLHRSRDIMKSIRRSIALLAVMLSVALLTTAPAHAANGGGDNGGEQTGGR
;
A
#
# COMPACT_ATOMS: atom_id res chain seq x y z
N MET A 1 -45.22 -49.98 -2.57
CA MET A 1 -45.02 -48.89 -1.60
C MET A 1 -43.52 -48.70 -1.48
N ASN A 2 -42.96 -47.75 -2.23
CA ASN A 2 -41.51 -47.53 -2.24
C ASN A 2 -41.17 -46.81 -0.94
N GLY A 3 -40.52 -47.51 0.00
CA GLY A 3 -40.01 -46.90 1.21
C GLY A 3 -38.91 -45.92 0.83
N THR A 4 -39.19 -44.63 0.88
CA THR A 4 -38.17 -43.59 0.77
C THR A 4 -37.14 -43.81 1.86
N THR A 5 -35.88 -43.89 1.48
CA THR A 5 -34.79 -44.06 2.43
C THR A 5 -34.69 -42.80 3.31
N PHE A 6 -34.17 -42.96 4.53
CA PHE A 6 -33.89 -41.82 5.41
C PHE A 6 -33.15 -40.69 4.68
N ALA A 7 -32.14 -41.05 3.88
CA ALA A 7 -31.31 -40.10 3.15
C ALA A 7 -32.11 -39.33 2.09
N GLU A 8 -32.92 -40.01 1.29
CA GLU A 8 -33.79 -39.35 0.29
C GLU A 8 -34.75 -38.38 0.98
N ARG A 9 -35.40 -38.83 2.06
CA ARG A 9 -36.33 -38.00 2.82
C ARG A 9 -35.65 -36.78 3.44
N PHE A 10 -34.46 -36.96 4.01
CA PHE A 10 -33.66 -35.89 4.57
C PHE A 10 -33.27 -34.86 3.49
N TRP A 11 -32.82 -35.30 2.32
CA TRP A 11 -32.41 -34.38 1.25
C TRP A 11 -33.58 -33.59 0.65
N GLU A 12 -34.77 -34.20 0.55
CA GLU A 12 -36.00 -33.48 0.19
C GLU A 12 -36.30 -32.36 1.21
N LEU A 13 -36.27 -32.69 2.51
CA LEU A 13 -36.52 -31.72 3.58
C LEU A 13 -35.42 -30.67 3.66
N TYR A 14 -34.17 -31.03 3.38
CA TYR A 14 -33.05 -30.12 3.32
C TYR A 14 -33.26 -29.06 2.24
N ALA A 15 -33.63 -29.48 1.03
CA ALA A 15 -33.90 -28.59 -0.08
C ALA A 15 -35.10 -27.65 0.21
N GLN A 16 -36.14 -28.17 0.86
CA GLN A 16 -37.36 -27.41 1.15
C GLN A 16 -37.22 -26.45 2.34
N ARG A 17 -36.52 -26.85 3.41
CA ARG A 17 -36.52 -26.15 4.70
C ARG A 17 -35.15 -25.57 5.06
N CYS A 18 -34.09 -26.37 4.94
CA CYS A 18 -32.76 -25.96 5.38
C CYS A 18 -32.15 -24.93 4.42
N ARG A 19 -32.19 -25.20 3.11
CA ARG A 19 -31.54 -24.36 2.10
C ARG A 19 -32.06 -22.92 2.10
N PRO A 20 -33.38 -22.64 2.08
CA PRO A 20 -33.87 -21.26 2.17
C PRO A 20 -33.46 -20.55 3.47
N SER A 21 -33.40 -21.28 4.59
CA SER A 21 -32.94 -20.74 5.87
C SER A 21 -31.46 -20.38 5.85
N ILE A 22 -30.63 -21.25 5.27
CA ILE A 22 -29.18 -21.03 5.07
C ILE A 22 -28.94 -19.83 4.16
N GLU A 23 -29.64 -19.75 3.03
CA GLU A 23 -29.56 -18.63 2.08
C GLU A 23 -29.91 -17.31 2.77
N SER A 24 -31.04 -17.26 3.48
CA SER A 24 -31.46 -16.08 4.25
C SER A 24 -30.44 -15.69 5.32
N ALA A 25 -29.88 -16.66 6.05
CA ALA A 25 -28.85 -16.43 7.05
C ALA A 25 -27.55 -15.89 6.43
N CYS A 26 -27.12 -16.41 5.28
CA CYS A 26 -25.94 -15.93 4.56
C CYS A 26 -26.15 -14.49 4.06
N VAL A 27 -27.30 -14.20 3.44
CA VAL A 27 -27.66 -12.84 3.01
C VAL A 27 -27.62 -11.87 4.19
N THR A 28 -28.25 -12.24 5.30
CA THR A 28 -28.28 -11.40 6.51
C THR A 28 -26.88 -11.17 7.06
N HIS A 29 -26.04 -12.20 7.07
CA HIS A 29 -24.66 -12.10 7.55
C HIS A 29 -23.80 -11.19 6.68
N LEU A 30 -23.89 -11.32 5.35
CA LEU A 30 -23.17 -10.47 4.40
C LEU A 30 -23.62 -9.01 4.51
N ARG A 31 -24.93 -8.76 4.60
CA ARG A 31 -25.46 -7.40 4.80
C ARG A 31 -24.95 -6.78 6.09
N ARG A 32 -24.91 -7.56 7.19
CA ARG A 32 -24.43 -7.08 8.49
C ARG A 32 -22.92 -6.79 8.49
N THR A 33 -22.14 -7.61 7.80
CA THR A 33 -20.66 -7.45 7.75
C THR A 33 -20.21 -6.41 6.73
N GLY A 34 -21.04 -6.08 5.73
CA GLY A 34 -20.68 -5.14 4.66
C GLY A 34 -19.54 -5.64 3.76
N CYS A 35 -19.22 -6.92 3.82
CA CYS A 35 -18.10 -7.51 3.09
C CYS A 35 -18.48 -7.72 1.61
N LYS A 36 -17.69 -7.12 0.71
CA LYS A 36 -17.87 -7.25 -0.76
C LYS A 36 -16.97 -8.30 -1.42
N SER A 37 -16.00 -8.84 -0.68
CA SER A 37 -15.02 -9.78 -1.23
C SER A 37 -15.45 -11.25 -1.20
N ILE A 38 -16.57 -11.55 -0.55
CA ILE A 38 -17.10 -12.91 -0.41
C ILE A 38 -18.43 -12.99 -1.16
N ASP A 39 -18.55 -13.96 -2.05
CA ASP A 39 -19.78 -14.22 -2.78
C ASP A 39 -20.80 -15.00 -1.90
N LEU A 40 -22.08 -14.71 -2.09
CA LEU A 40 -23.17 -15.39 -1.41
C LEU A 40 -23.22 -16.86 -1.81
N ASP A 41 -23.06 -17.15 -3.10
CA ASP A 41 -23.14 -18.51 -3.63
C ASP A 41 -21.99 -19.39 -3.10
N ASP A 42 -20.80 -18.81 -2.93
CA ASP A 42 -19.67 -19.48 -2.29
C ASP A 42 -19.97 -19.84 -0.82
N MET A 43 -20.64 -18.94 -0.09
CA MET A 43 -21.05 -19.23 1.30
C MET A 43 -22.05 -20.37 1.36
N ILE A 44 -23.08 -20.36 0.50
CA ILE A 44 -24.11 -21.40 0.44
C ILE A 44 -23.47 -22.74 0.05
N SER A 45 -22.67 -22.74 -1.02
CA SER A 45 -21.96 -23.93 -1.50
C SER A 45 -21.06 -24.53 -0.43
N TRP A 46 -20.36 -23.69 0.35
CA TRP A 46 -19.53 -24.15 1.46
C TRP A 46 -20.35 -24.88 2.52
N VAL A 47 -21.51 -24.34 2.89
CA VAL A 47 -22.42 -24.97 3.87
C VAL A 47 -22.97 -26.28 3.32
N ASP A 48 -23.48 -26.29 2.09
CA ASP A 48 -24.02 -27.49 1.43
C ASP A 48 -22.97 -28.61 1.38
N CYS A 49 -21.75 -28.29 0.96
CA CYS A 49 -20.63 -29.23 0.93
C CYS A 49 -20.27 -29.77 2.32
N ARG A 50 -20.48 -28.96 3.37
CA ARG A 50 -20.17 -29.36 4.74
C ARG A 50 -21.25 -30.27 5.31
N VAL A 51 -22.52 -29.94 5.09
CA VAL A 51 -23.66 -30.78 5.48
C VAL A 51 -23.59 -32.12 4.76
N TRP A 52 -23.34 -32.11 3.45
CA TRP A 52 -23.17 -33.34 2.67
C TRP A 52 -22.05 -34.22 3.20
N ARG A 53 -20.88 -33.63 3.50
CA ARG A 53 -19.78 -34.39 4.13
C ARG A 53 -20.17 -34.95 5.49
N LEU A 54 -20.90 -34.21 6.30
CA LEU A 54 -21.33 -34.66 7.63
C LEU A 54 -22.27 -35.87 7.53
N VAL A 55 -23.26 -35.80 6.64
CA VAL A 55 -24.20 -36.90 6.37
C VAL A 55 -23.48 -38.13 5.83
N ARG A 56 -22.48 -37.95 4.97
CA ARG A 56 -21.74 -39.06 4.33
C ARG A 56 -20.70 -39.69 5.24
N GLU A 57 -19.91 -38.89 5.96
CA GLU A 57 -18.71 -39.36 6.68
C GLU A 57 -18.99 -39.66 8.15
N ARG A 58 -19.99 -38.99 8.75
CA ARG A 58 -20.30 -39.12 10.18
C ARG A 58 -21.82 -39.14 10.41
N PRO A 59 -22.53 -40.13 9.85
CA PRO A 59 -23.98 -40.21 10.00
C PRO A 59 -24.38 -40.24 11.48
N ALA A 60 -23.68 -40.99 12.34
CA ALA A 60 -24.01 -41.12 13.76
C ALA A 60 -23.98 -39.81 14.59
N GLU A 61 -23.25 -38.77 14.16
CA GLU A 61 -23.19 -37.48 14.88
C GLU A 61 -24.44 -36.60 14.62
N LEU A 62 -25.15 -36.84 13.52
CA LEU A 62 -26.38 -36.11 13.12
C LEU A 62 -27.64 -36.99 13.12
N LEU A 63 -27.45 -38.27 12.86
CA LEU A 63 -28.42 -39.31 12.59
C LEU A 63 -28.21 -40.43 13.63
N ASP A 64 -28.39 -40.07 14.91
CA ASP A 64 -28.54 -41.10 15.94
C ASP A 64 -29.69 -42.03 15.52
N GLU A 65 -29.65 -43.32 15.85
CA GLU A 65 -30.67 -44.28 15.36
C GLU A 65 -32.10 -43.90 15.77
N SER A 66 -32.25 -43.00 16.75
CA SER A 66 -33.51 -42.44 17.21
C SER A 66 -33.99 -41.17 16.49
N LEU A 67 -33.16 -40.52 15.65
CA LEU A 67 -33.49 -39.23 15.03
C LEU A 67 -34.22 -39.41 13.70
N SER A 68 -35.37 -38.75 13.56
CA SER A 68 -36.08 -38.69 12.28
C SER A 68 -35.40 -37.74 11.29
N ALA A 69 -35.67 -37.92 9.99
CA ALA A 69 -35.13 -37.06 8.94
C ALA A 69 -35.63 -35.61 9.11
N GLU A 70 -36.86 -35.45 9.61
CA GLU A 70 -37.49 -34.20 9.99
C GLU A 70 -36.71 -33.49 11.10
N GLU A 71 -36.41 -34.16 12.20
CA GLU A 71 -35.65 -33.58 13.31
C GLU A 71 -34.21 -33.20 12.91
N ALA A 72 -33.57 -34.03 12.09
CA ALA A 72 -32.23 -33.74 11.59
C ALA A 72 -32.23 -32.48 10.70
N ALA A 73 -33.20 -32.36 9.79
CA ALA A 73 -33.36 -31.18 8.96
C ALA A 73 -33.66 -29.91 9.79
N GLU A 74 -34.53 -30.02 10.80
CA GLU A 74 -34.85 -28.91 11.70
C GLU A 74 -33.64 -28.42 12.50
N ARG A 75 -32.81 -29.35 13.01
CA ARG A 75 -31.56 -28.99 13.70
C ARG A 75 -30.62 -28.20 12.80
N ILE A 76 -30.48 -28.61 11.53
CA ILE A 76 -29.63 -27.90 10.57
C ILE A 76 -30.22 -26.53 10.22
N ALA A 77 -31.54 -26.45 10.01
CA ALA A 77 -32.22 -25.19 9.75
C ALA A 77 -32.06 -24.20 10.92
N HIS A 78 -32.15 -24.67 12.16
CA HIS A 78 -31.91 -23.85 13.35
C HIS A 78 -30.43 -23.42 13.48
N ALA A 79 -29.50 -24.24 13.01
CA ALA A 79 -28.07 -23.92 12.98
C ALA A 79 -27.65 -23.00 11.82
N SER A 80 -28.55 -22.60 10.92
CA SER A 80 -28.24 -21.82 9.71
C SER A 80 -27.43 -20.56 9.97
N GLY A 81 -27.76 -19.80 11.03
CA GLY A 81 -27.01 -18.60 11.42
C GLY A 81 -25.56 -18.89 11.84
N MET A 82 -25.33 -20.01 12.52
CA MET A 82 -23.98 -20.46 12.90
C MET A 82 -23.20 -20.94 11.67
N LEU A 83 -23.86 -21.72 10.81
CA LEU A 83 -23.28 -22.23 9.56
C LEU A 83 -22.87 -21.09 8.63
N ALA A 84 -23.71 -20.07 8.46
CA ALA A 84 -23.40 -18.86 7.68
C ALA A 84 -22.17 -18.13 8.24
N ARG A 85 -22.09 -17.95 9.57
CA ARG A 85 -20.90 -17.33 10.20
C ARG A 85 -19.63 -18.15 9.96
N TRP A 86 -19.71 -19.48 10.04
CA TRP A 86 -18.56 -20.35 9.81
C TRP A 86 -18.12 -20.35 8.35
N ALA A 87 -19.05 -20.39 7.40
CA ALA A 87 -18.78 -20.26 5.98
C ALA A 87 -18.04 -18.95 5.69
N TYR A 88 -18.55 -17.82 6.21
CA TYR A 88 -17.89 -16.53 6.09
C TYR A 88 -16.44 -16.55 6.62
N MET A 89 -16.23 -17.02 7.85
CA MET A 89 -14.87 -17.07 8.42
C MET A 89 -13.93 -18.00 7.64
N ALA A 90 -14.44 -19.12 7.12
CA ALA A 90 -13.64 -20.04 6.32
C ALA A 90 -13.17 -19.39 5.01
N LEU A 91 -14.09 -18.71 4.32
CA LEU A 91 -13.81 -18.05 3.05
C LEU A 91 -12.90 -16.82 3.24
N VAL A 92 -13.12 -16.00 4.27
CA VAL A 92 -12.24 -14.86 4.59
C VAL A 92 -10.81 -15.31 4.88
N ARG A 93 -10.63 -16.37 5.67
CA ARG A 93 -9.28 -16.93 5.92
C ARG A 93 -8.65 -17.49 4.66
N SER A 94 -9.44 -18.11 3.79
CA SER A 94 -8.95 -18.64 2.51
C SER A 94 -8.50 -17.51 1.59
N ALA A 95 -9.30 -16.43 1.49
CA ALA A 95 -8.98 -15.24 0.71
C ALA A 95 -7.73 -14.53 1.25
N SER A 96 -7.62 -14.36 2.56
CA SER A 96 -6.41 -13.80 3.20
C SER A 96 -5.16 -14.59 2.84
N ARG A 97 -5.19 -15.92 3.02
CA ARG A 97 -4.04 -16.78 2.68
C ARG A 97 -3.68 -16.74 1.19
N ARG A 98 -4.66 -16.55 0.30
CA ARG A 98 -4.41 -16.41 -1.13
C ARG A 98 -3.72 -15.08 -1.41
N SER A 99 -4.22 -13.99 -0.85
CA SER A 99 -3.60 -12.67 -0.96
C SER A 99 -2.18 -12.65 -0.40
N ASP A 100 -1.92 -13.33 0.72
CA ASP A 100 -0.58 -13.42 1.31
C ASP A 100 0.41 -14.15 0.38
N ARG A 101 -0.06 -15.19 -0.35
CA ARG A 101 0.77 -15.90 -1.34
C ARG A 101 1.03 -15.05 -2.58
N GLU A 102 0.02 -14.32 -3.06
CA GLU A 102 0.14 -13.41 -4.21
C GLU A 102 1.11 -12.26 -3.92
N ARG A 103 1.05 -11.67 -2.71
CA ARG A 103 2.02 -10.66 -2.26
C ARG A 103 3.43 -11.23 -2.18
N ALA A 104 3.58 -12.44 -1.62
CA ALA A 104 4.89 -13.08 -1.55
C ALA A 104 5.51 -13.31 -2.94
N THR A 105 4.71 -13.60 -3.96
CA THR A 105 5.18 -13.70 -5.35
C THR A 105 5.53 -12.34 -5.95
N GLU A 106 4.70 -11.31 -5.72
CA GLU A 106 4.94 -9.95 -6.21
C GLU A 106 6.23 -9.36 -5.61
N ASP A 107 6.46 -9.55 -4.30
CA ASP A 107 7.69 -9.11 -3.63
C ASP A 107 8.95 -9.75 -4.25
N ILE A 108 8.88 -11.02 -4.65
CA ILE A 108 9.99 -11.71 -5.32
C ILE A 108 10.24 -11.12 -6.71
N GLU A 109 9.18 -10.82 -7.47
CA GLU A 109 9.29 -10.19 -8.78
C GLU A 109 9.90 -8.79 -8.69
N ILE A 110 9.48 -7.99 -7.72
CA ILE A 110 10.04 -6.66 -7.44
C ILE A 110 11.52 -6.77 -7.06
N VAL A 111 11.89 -7.73 -6.20
CA VAL A 111 13.30 -7.98 -5.84
C VAL A 111 14.12 -8.39 -7.07
N MET A 112 13.57 -9.22 -7.95
CA MET A 112 14.23 -9.61 -9.20
C MET A 112 14.38 -8.43 -10.17
N GLU A 113 13.39 -7.55 -10.27
CA GLU A 113 13.45 -6.34 -11.10
C GLU A 113 14.45 -5.32 -10.54
N LEU A 114 14.51 -5.16 -9.23
CA LEU A 114 15.52 -4.34 -8.54
C LEU A 114 16.93 -4.90 -8.76
N ALA A 115 17.11 -6.22 -8.68
CA ALA A 115 18.40 -6.86 -8.95
C ALA A 115 18.83 -6.67 -10.42
N ARG A 116 17.91 -6.79 -11.37
CA ARG A 116 18.18 -6.55 -12.80
C ARG A 116 18.52 -5.09 -13.08
N SER A 117 17.77 -4.14 -12.52
CA SER A 117 18.00 -2.70 -12.71
C SER A 117 19.29 -2.20 -12.03
N GLN A 118 19.75 -2.84 -10.95
CA GLN A 118 21.06 -2.55 -10.36
C GLN A 118 22.24 -3.06 -11.21
N SER A 119 22.03 -4.08 -12.05
CA SER A 119 23.07 -4.65 -12.92
C SER A 119 23.34 -3.86 -14.22
N THR A 120 22.59 -2.78 -14.47
CA THR A 120 22.73 -1.98 -15.70
C THR A 120 23.84 -0.92 -15.60
N SER A 121 24.91 -1.10 -16.39
CA SER A 121 26.07 -0.19 -16.55
C SER A 121 25.71 1.28 -16.78
N GLY A 122 24.55 1.58 -17.36
CA GLY A 122 24.09 2.94 -17.62
C GLY A 122 23.83 3.79 -16.36
N ARG A 123 23.66 3.18 -15.16
CA ARG A 123 23.54 3.96 -13.91
C ARG A 123 24.90 4.50 -13.45
N LEU A 124 25.98 3.76 -13.67
CA LEU A 124 27.34 4.22 -13.38
C LEU A 124 27.71 5.38 -14.29
N GLU A 125 27.46 5.25 -15.60
CA GLU A 125 27.70 6.32 -16.58
C GLU A 125 26.87 7.60 -16.29
N ARG A 126 25.60 7.44 -15.85
CA ARG A 126 24.78 8.57 -15.40
C ARG A 126 25.30 9.21 -14.11
N ASN A 127 25.82 8.42 -13.17
CA ASN A 127 26.42 8.93 -11.95
C ASN A 127 27.73 9.68 -12.22
N GLU A 128 28.54 9.20 -13.15
CA GLU A 128 29.78 9.88 -13.57
C GLU A 128 29.49 11.19 -14.31
N THR A 129 28.52 11.20 -15.23
CA THR A 129 28.12 12.43 -15.95
C THR A 129 27.51 13.47 -15.02
N THR A 130 26.71 13.05 -14.04
CA THR A 130 26.16 13.97 -13.02
C THR A 130 27.25 14.49 -12.07
N ALA A 131 28.21 13.65 -11.67
CA ALA A 131 29.36 14.09 -10.88
C ALA A 131 30.23 15.10 -11.64
N ALA A 132 30.48 14.87 -12.93
CA ALA A 132 31.21 15.79 -13.80
C ALA A 132 30.48 17.14 -13.95
N ALA A 133 29.15 17.10 -14.16
CA ALA A 133 28.31 18.30 -14.22
C ALA A 133 28.30 19.10 -12.90
N LEU A 134 28.21 18.41 -11.76
CA LEU A 134 28.28 19.04 -10.45
C LEU A 134 29.65 19.68 -10.21
N ASN A 135 30.73 19.01 -10.62
CA ASN A 135 32.08 19.56 -10.51
C ASN A 135 32.25 20.80 -11.40
N GLU A 136 31.70 20.79 -12.62
CA GLU A 136 31.68 21.97 -13.48
C GLU A 136 30.93 23.12 -12.81
N LEU A 137 29.74 22.89 -12.26
CA LEU A 137 28.99 23.89 -11.51
C LEU A 137 29.78 24.44 -10.31
N ARG A 138 30.49 23.59 -9.57
CA ARG A 138 31.34 24.00 -8.44
C ARG A 138 32.45 24.95 -8.86
N THR A 139 33.12 24.66 -9.98
CA THR A 139 34.23 25.49 -10.48
C THR A 139 33.77 26.83 -11.04
N LYS A 140 32.54 26.89 -11.59
CA LYS A 140 32.01 28.09 -12.26
C LYS A 140 31.24 29.01 -11.32
N LEU A 141 30.63 28.47 -10.27
CA LEU A 141 29.90 29.26 -9.29
C LEU A 141 30.86 29.79 -8.21
N GLY A 142 30.86 31.11 -8.02
CA GLY A 142 31.57 31.74 -6.90
C GLY A 142 31.09 31.18 -5.57
N ALA A 143 31.99 31.04 -4.59
CA ALA A 143 31.70 30.38 -3.31
C ALA A 143 30.50 31.01 -2.56
N GLU A 144 30.35 32.34 -2.62
CA GLU A 144 29.20 33.07 -2.06
C GLU A 144 27.86 32.71 -2.71
N LEU A 145 27.87 32.44 -4.02
CA LEU A 145 26.67 32.05 -4.74
C LEU A 145 26.31 30.58 -4.44
N ARG A 146 27.30 29.71 -4.21
CA ARG A 146 27.08 28.30 -3.82
C ARG A 146 26.40 28.19 -2.47
N GLY A 147 26.87 28.93 -1.45
CA GLY A 147 26.24 28.98 -0.13
C GLY A 147 24.82 29.53 -0.15
N ARG A 148 24.59 30.66 -0.86
CA ARG A 148 23.24 31.22 -1.00
C ARG A 148 22.27 30.32 -1.75
N LEU A 149 22.76 29.63 -2.79
CA LEU A 149 21.95 28.69 -3.56
C LEU A 149 21.56 27.48 -2.69
N ALA A 150 22.51 26.91 -1.93
CA ALA A 150 22.25 25.81 -1.01
C ALA A 150 21.25 26.18 0.10
N ALA A 151 21.41 27.35 0.73
CA ALA A 151 20.52 27.82 1.80
C ALA A 151 19.09 28.16 1.31
N SER A 152 18.91 28.38 0.01
CA SER A 152 17.63 28.82 -0.58
C SER A 152 16.61 27.71 -0.87
N TRP A 153 16.94 26.45 -0.56
CA TRP A 153 16.04 25.30 -0.76
C TRP A 153 14.98 25.18 0.33
N LYS A 154 13.82 24.60 0.01
CA LYS A 154 12.63 24.66 0.88
C LYS A 154 12.76 23.75 2.11
N GLN A 155 13.28 22.54 1.93
CA GLN A 155 13.39 21.56 3.02
C GLN A 155 14.79 21.63 3.67
N PRO A 156 14.89 21.52 5.01
CA PRO A 156 16.18 21.55 5.71
C PRO A 156 17.12 20.43 5.24
N ASP A 157 16.59 19.22 5.03
CA ASP A 157 17.37 18.06 4.55
C ASP A 157 17.86 18.23 3.11
N GLU A 158 17.14 18.98 2.28
CA GLU A 158 17.59 19.32 0.92
C GLU A 158 18.70 20.37 0.96
N ARG A 159 18.63 21.35 1.88
CA ARG A 159 19.65 22.39 2.01
C ARG A 159 21.02 21.81 2.35
N THR A 160 21.08 20.86 3.28
CA THR A 160 22.33 20.18 3.69
C THR A 160 22.91 19.34 2.55
N ARG A 161 22.09 18.50 1.91
CA ARG A 161 22.49 17.70 0.75
C ARG A 161 23.04 18.56 -0.39
N ILE A 162 22.42 19.71 -0.65
CA ILE A 162 22.83 20.61 -1.74
C ILE A 162 24.07 21.41 -1.35
N ALA A 163 24.24 21.78 -0.08
CA ALA A 163 25.47 22.38 0.42
C ALA A 163 26.66 21.42 0.24
N GLU A 164 26.49 20.15 0.58
CA GLU A 164 27.48 19.10 0.32
C GLU A 164 27.73 18.90 -1.18
N ALA A 165 26.67 18.83 -1.99
CA ALA A 165 26.77 18.65 -3.43
C ALA A 165 27.42 19.85 -4.14
N LEU A 166 27.33 21.06 -3.61
CA LEU A 166 27.97 22.26 -4.16
C LEU A 166 29.29 22.62 -3.45
N ASP A 167 29.72 21.83 -2.47
CA ASP A 167 30.91 22.11 -1.65
C ASP A 167 30.89 23.51 -1.02
N ALA A 168 29.73 23.89 -0.47
CA ALA A 168 29.50 25.16 0.21
C ALA A 168 29.76 25.03 1.73
N LYS A 169 31.01 24.67 2.08
CA LYS A 169 31.44 24.35 3.45
C LYS A 169 32.23 25.47 4.15
N ARG A 170 31.97 26.73 3.77
CA ARG A 170 32.63 27.85 4.46
C ARG A 170 31.88 28.13 5.76
N PRO A 171 32.56 28.62 6.80
CA PRO A 171 31.90 28.93 8.08
C PRO A 171 30.74 29.92 7.91
N ALA A 172 30.86 30.87 6.97
CA ALA A 172 29.79 31.81 6.64
C ALA A 172 28.59 31.18 5.90
N ASP A 173 28.79 30.06 5.20
CA ASP A 173 27.72 29.34 4.51
C ASP A 173 26.96 28.41 5.49
N GLU A 174 27.69 27.81 6.43
CA GLU A 174 27.14 27.02 7.54
C GLU A 174 26.31 27.89 8.48
N GLU A 175 26.83 29.05 8.89
CA GLU A 175 26.08 30.03 9.68
C GLU A 175 24.80 30.49 8.96
N LEU A 176 24.87 30.70 7.64
CA LEU A 176 23.70 31.05 6.84
C LEU A 176 22.67 29.91 6.78
N LEU A 177 23.11 28.65 6.67
CA LEU A 177 22.23 27.49 6.69
C LEU A 177 21.53 27.35 8.04
N ASP A 178 22.26 27.51 9.13
CA ASP A 178 21.73 27.39 10.49
C ASP A 178 20.71 28.47 10.79
N ARG A 179 20.98 29.73 10.43
CA ARG A 179 20.03 30.85 10.61
C ARG A 179 18.75 30.66 9.79
N VAL A 180 18.87 30.08 8.61
CA VAL A 180 17.70 29.79 7.75
C VAL A 180 16.90 28.60 8.28
N ASN A 181 17.57 27.55 8.79
CA ASN A 181 16.92 26.39 9.40
C ASN A 181 16.25 26.72 10.74
N ALA A 182 16.86 27.60 11.53
CA ALA A 182 16.28 28.15 12.76
C ALA A 182 15.10 29.10 12.50
N GLY A 183 14.82 29.45 11.24
CA GLY A 183 13.72 30.33 10.86
C GLY A 183 13.95 31.81 11.17
N GLU A 184 15.19 32.21 11.50
CA GLU A 184 15.54 33.62 11.77
C GLU A 184 15.41 34.50 10.52
N ILE A 185 15.55 33.89 9.34
CA ILE A 185 15.38 34.56 8.05
C ILE A 185 13.94 34.34 7.55
N ARG A 186 13.24 35.45 7.26
CA ARG A 186 11.87 35.43 6.73
C ARG A 186 11.80 34.63 5.42
N THR A 187 10.73 33.88 5.23
CA THR A 187 10.48 33.04 4.05
C THR A 187 10.58 33.81 2.73
N ASN A 188 10.03 35.03 2.67
CA ASN A 188 10.12 35.91 1.49
C ASN A 188 11.60 36.24 1.15
N THR A 189 12.45 36.46 2.15
CA THR A 189 13.88 36.70 1.95
C THR A 189 14.58 35.48 1.37
N VAL A 190 14.24 34.27 1.85
CA VAL A 190 14.76 33.00 1.30
C VAL A 190 14.33 32.81 -0.16
N GLU A 191 13.08 33.12 -0.50
CA GLU A 191 12.58 33.04 -1.88
C GLU A 191 13.22 34.08 -2.81
N GLN A 192 13.46 35.30 -2.33
CA GLN A 192 14.22 36.31 -3.07
C GLN A 192 15.68 35.88 -3.29
N MET A 193 16.31 35.30 -2.27
CA MET A 193 17.64 34.70 -2.39
C MET A 193 17.65 33.59 -3.43
N ARG A 194 16.64 32.72 -3.43
CA ARG A 194 16.48 31.64 -4.42
C ARG A 194 16.38 32.20 -5.83
N SER A 195 15.47 33.16 -6.05
CA SER A 195 15.25 33.78 -7.36
C SER A 195 16.52 34.44 -7.90
N ARG A 196 17.19 35.25 -7.07
CA ARG A 196 18.44 35.95 -7.45
C ARG A 196 19.60 34.99 -7.70
N SER A 197 19.74 33.96 -6.86
CA SER A 197 20.82 32.99 -6.98
C SER A 197 20.62 32.09 -8.20
N LEU A 198 19.38 31.65 -8.46
CA LEU A 198 19.05 30.91 -9.67
C LEU A 198 19.24 31.76 -10.93
N HIS A 199 18.82 33.02 -10.93
CA HIS A 199 19.03 33.91 -12.09
C HIS A 199 20.52 34.11 -12.39
N ARG A 200 21.32 34.46 -11.38
CA ARG A 200 22.77 34.61 -11.54
C ARG A 200 23.45 33.31 -11.96
N SER A 201 23.06 32.16 -11.39
CA SER A 201 23.59 30.86 -11.81
C SER A 201 23.24 30.54 -13.26
N ARG A 202 22.02 30.88 -13.71
CA ARG A 202 21.58 30.74 -15.10
C ARG A 202 22.32 31.69 -16.03
N ASP A 203 22.61 32.91 -15.62
CA ASP A 203 23.37 33.87 -16.44
C ASP A 203 24.82 33.44 -16.62
N ILE A 204 25.46 32.93 -15.56
CA ILE A 204 26.80 32.34 -15.61
C ILE A 204 26.78 31.09 -16.51
N MET A 205 25.78 30.23 -16.40
CA MET A 205 25.64 29.07 -17.29
C MET A 205 25.33 29.47 -18.75
N LYS A 206 24.57 30.55 -18.97
CA LYS A 206 24.19 31.04 -20.30
C LYS A 206 25.36 31.73 -21.01
N SER A 207 26.24 32.42 -20.28
CA SER A 207 27.48 32.95 -20.85
C SER A 207 28.46 31.84 -21.26
N ILE A 208 28.36 30.67 -20.61
CA ILE A 208 29.13 29.46 -20.92
C ILE A 208 28.49 28.63 -22.05
N ARG A 209 27.18 28.81 -22.33
CA ARG A 209 26.42 28.10 -23.39
C ARG A 209 26.86 28.36 -24.84
N ARG A 210 27.87 29.21 -25.11
CA ARG A 210 28.56 29.14 -26.41
C ARG A 210 29.33 27.83 -26.60
N SER A 211 29.50 27.02 -25.56
CA SER A 211 30.26 25.76 -25.62
C SER A 211 29.53 24.50 -25.17
N ILE A 212 28.40 24.55 -24.45
CA ILE A 212 27.76 23.33 -23.91
C ILE A 212 26.23 23.43 -23.94
N ALA A 213 25.63 22.99 -25.04
CA ALA A 213 24.18 22.91 -25.23
C ALA A 213 23.53 21.69 -24.51
N LEU A 214 24.32 20.80 -23.88
CA LEU A 214 23.85 19.52 -23.34
C LEU A 214 23.37 19.55 -21.88
N LEU A 215 23.71 20.56 -21.08
CA LEU A 215 23.40 20.60 -19.64
C LEU A 215 21.95 21.01 -19.29
N ALA A 216 21.22 21.59 -20.23
CA ALA A 216 19.85 22.06 -20.02
C ALA A 216 18.81 20.93 -19.91
N VAL A 217 19.13 19.77 -20.48
CA VAL A 217 18.21 18.62 -20.55
C VAL A 217 18.30 17.76 -19.29
N MET A 218 19.48 17.67 -18.65
CA MET A 218 19.69 16.78 -17.50
C MET A 218 19.10 17.29 -16.17
N LEU A 219 19.04 18.62 -15.95
CA LEU A 219 18.42 19.16 -14.73
C LEU A 219 16.89 18.97 -14.70
N SER A 220 16.28 18.79 -15.87
CA SER A 220 14.84 18.54 -16.02
C SER A 220 14.47 17.07 -15.79
N VAL A 221 15.41 16.14 -16.00
CA VAL A 221 15.18 14.68 -15.87
C VAL A 221 15.45 14.19 -14.44
N ALA A 222 16.33 14.85 -13.68
CA ALA A 222 16.52 14.56 -12.25
C ALA A 222 15.32 14.95 -11.37
N LEU A 223 14.37 15.74 -11.90
CA LEU A 223 13.16 16.19 -11.20
C LEU A 223 11.95 15.25 -11.34
N LEU A 224 12.07 14.13 -12.07
CA LEU A 224 10.92 13.25 -12.37
C LEU A 224 11.06 11.78 -11.91
N THR A 225 12.08 11.40 -11.15
CA THR A 225 12.20 9.99 -10.69
C THR A 225 12.70 9.84 -9.25
N THR A 226 11.95 10.36 -8.27
CA THR A 226 11.99 9.84 -6.89
C THR A 226 10.63 10.00 -6.20
N ALA A 227 9.74 9.01 -6.34
CA ALA A 227 8.75 8.54 -5.35
C ALA A 227 7.84 7.49 -6.04
N PRO A 228 7.48 6.37 -5.37
CA PRO A 228 7.03 6.38 -3.98
C PRO A 228 7.91 5.56 -3.04
N ALA A 229 8.38 6.20 -1.96
CA ALA A 229 8.68 5.50 -0.73
C ALA A 229 7.34 5.20 -0.04
N HIS A 230 6.89 3.95 -0.07
CA HIS A 230 5.80 3.48 0.77
C HIS A 230 6.29 3.49 2.23
N ALA A 231 5.76 4.42 3.01
CA ALA A 231 5.85 4.40 4.46
C ALA A 231 4.95 3.27 4.99
N ALA A 232 5.55 2.17 5.41
CA ALA A 232 4.92 1.24 6.33
C ALA A 232 4.75 1.94 7.69
N ASN A 233 3.53 2.30 8.04
CA ASN A 233 3.17 2.65 9.41
C ASN A 233 2.05 1.70 9.86
N GLY A 234 2.47 0.67 10.59
CA GLY A 234 1.58 -0.10 11.45
C GLY A 234 1.55 0.50 12.86
N GLY A 235 0.36 0.61 13.43
CA GLY A 235 0.13 0.44 14.88
C GLY A 235 -0.15 1.70 15.72
N GLY A 236 -1.26 1.65 16.47
CA GLY A 236 -1.57 2.47 17.64
C GLY A 236 -2.60 3.58 17.37
N ASP A 237 -3.91 3.36 17.57
CA ASP A 237 -4.66 3.40 18.85
C ASP A 237 -4.97 4.83 19.34
N ASN A 238 -6.13 4.96 20.01
CA ASN A 238 -6.89 6.14 20.47
C ASN A 238 -7.95 6.65 19.48
N GLY A 239 -9.26 6.63 19.74
CA GLY A 239 -9.95 6.65 21.02
C GLY A 239 -10.39 8.08 21.36
N GLY A 240 -11.70 8.33 21.29
CA GLY A 240 -12.37 9.36 22.10
C GLY A 240 -12.64 10.73 21.46
N GLU A 241 -13.89 11.15 21.66
CA GLU A 241 -14.38 12.54 21.73
C GLU A 241 -14.52 13.34 20.43
N GLN A 242 -15.76 13.35 19.92
CA GLN A 242 -16.33 14.62 19.45
C GLN A 242 -17.52 14.98 20.36
N THR A 243 -17.20 15.93 21.23
CA THR A 243 -18.07 16.63 22.17
C THR A 243 -19.19 17.38 21.46
N GLY A 244 -20.36 17.41 22.10
CA GLY A 244 -21.43 18.34 21.78
C GLY A 244 -21.02 19.81 21.98
N GLY A 245 -21.79 20.69 21.36
CA GLY A 245 -21.61 22.14 21.48
C GLY A 245 -22.69 22.92 20.78
N ARG A 246 -23.82 23.07 21.49
CA ARG A 246 -24.90 24.08 21.38
C ARG A 246 -25.72 24.18 20.09
#